data_AF-A0A820ZAR3-F1
#
_entry.id   AF-A0A820ZAR3-F1
#
_cell.length_a   1.000
_cell.length_b   1.000
_cell.length_c   1.000
_cell.angle_alpha   90.00
_cell.angle_beta   90.00
_cell.angle_gamma   90.00
#
_symmetry.space_group_name_H-M   'P 1'
#
loop_
_entity.id
_entity.type
_entity.pdbx_description
1 polymer ?
#
loop_
_entity_poly.entity_id
_entity_poly.type
_entity_poly.pdbx_seq_one_letter_code
_entity_poly.pdbx_strand_id
1 'polypeptide(L)'
;MASKFVDFDEEQHTQRFSDIAGEPCRMLMPIQGYEKKPLVSLEEAVEPIVEYVPGVKRMVYVSKMKCAELSPGKLSIDEAASITLYSMEWEPQDE
;
A
#
# COMPACT_ATOMS: atom_id res chain seq x y z
N MET A 1 -12.58 -29.31 -21.39
CA MET A 1 -11.31 -29.65 -20.70
C MET A 1 -10.19 -29.02 -21.52
N ALA A 2 -9.28 -28.19 -21.04
CA ALA A 2 -8.94 -27.73 -19.70
C ALA A 2 -8.61 -26.23 -19.79
N SER A 3 -9.02 -25.47 -18.77
CA SER A 3 -8.71 -24.06 -18.62
C SER A 3 -7.21 -23.92 -18.39
N LYS A 4 -6.52 -23.11 -19.20
CA LYS A 4 -5.12 -22.76 -18.96
C LYS A 4 -5.09 -21.85 -17.73
N PHE A 5 -4.68 -22.41 -16.60
CA PHE A 5 -4.30 -21.62 -15.43
C PHE A 5 -3.14 -20.73 -15.89
N VAL A 6 -3.32 -19.43 -15.71
CA VAL A 6 -2.27 -18.45 -15.89
C VAL A 6 -1.36 -18.66 -14.69
N ASP A 7 -0.15 -19.15 -14.93
CA ASP A 7 0.91 -19.19 -13.93
C ASP A 7 1.13 -17.74 -13.48
N PHE A 8 0.64 -17.43 -12.28
CA PHE A 8 0.96 -16.20 -11.59
C PHE A 8 2.37 -16.37 -11.06
N ASP A 9 3.30 -15.56 -11.55
CA ASP A 9 4.70 -15.47 -11.11
C ASP A 9 4.84 -15.56 -9.58
N GLU A 10 5.16 -16.76 -9.06
CA GLU A 10 5.58 -16.94 -7.67
C GLU A 10 6.94 -16.27 -7.40
N GLU A 11 7.75 -16.05 -8.44
CA GLU A 11 9.11 -15.53 -8.31
C GLU A 11 9.16 -14.08 -7.81
N GLN A 12 8.20 -13.23 -8.19
CA GLN A 12 8.23 -11.81 -7.80
C GLN A 12 7.97 -11.56 -6.31
N HIS A 13 7.29 -12.47 -5.61
CA HIS A 13 7.04 -12.33 -4.17
C HIS A 13 8.24 -12.70 -3.30
N THR A 14 9.18 -13.49 -3.81
CA THR A 14 10.33 -14.00 -3.03
C THR A 14 11.42 -12.95 -2.80
N GLN A 15 11.51 -11.91 -3.63
CA GLN A 15 12.55 -10.88 -3.52
C GLN A 15 12.33 -9.90 -2.35
N ARG A 16 11.12 -9.84 -1.76
CA ARG A 16 10.80 -8.89 -0.68
C ARG A 16 11.39 -9.24 0.69
N PHE A 17 11.95 -10.45 0.85
CA PHE A 17 12.42 -10.96 2.14
C PHE A 17 13.94 -11.09 2.26
N SER A 18 14.70 -10.90 1.17
CA SER A 18 16.18 -11.03 1.19
C SER A 18 16.86 -10.02 2.10
N ASP A 19 16.27 -8.84 2.25
CA ASP A 19 16.87 -7.71 2.96
C ASP A 19 16.81 -7.87 4.48
N ILE A 20 15.95 -8.77 4.98
CA ILE A 20 15.76 -9.04 6.41
C ILE A 20 17.05 -9.56 7.06
N ALA A 21 17.90 -10.28 6.32
CA ALA A 21 19.14 -10.82 6.84
C ALA A 21 20.15 -9.73 7.26
N GLY A 22 20.07 -8.54 6.67
CA GLY A 22 20.93 -7.39 6.96
C GLY A 22 20.31 -6.36 7.89
N GLU A 23 19.00 -6.43 8.15
CA GLU A 23 18.31 -5.47 9.01
C GLU A 23 18.78 -5.60 10.46
N PRO A 24 19.21 -4.51 11.11
CA PRO A 24 19.59 -4.56 12.51
C PRO A 24 18.39 -5.01 13.34
N CYS A 25 18.59 -6.06 14.15
CA CYS A 25 17.58 -6.60 15.07
C CYS A 25 17.38 -5.68 16.28
N ARG A 26 17.05 -4.41 16.00
CA ARG A 26 16.74 -3.37 16.98
C ARG A 26 15.24 -3.25 17.08
N MET A 27 14.72 -3.24 18.30
CA MET A 27 13.32 -2.87 18.51
C MET A 27 13.16 -1.39 18.20
N LEU A 28 12.43 -1.08 17.13
CA LEU A 28 11.98 0.28 16.89
C LEU A 28 10.86 0.59 17.90
N MET A 29 10.99 1.73 18.58
CA MET A 29 9.91 2.21 19.42
C MET A 29 8.70 2.53 18.53
N PRO A 30 7.46 2.20 18.98
CA PRO A 30 6.27 2.63 18.27
C PRO A 30 6.28 4.13 18.02
N ILE A 31 5.74 4.56 16.88
CA ILE A 31 5.60 5.99 16.59
C ILE A 31 4.55 6.55 17.56
N GLN A 32 5.01 7.31 18.55
CA GLN A 32 4.16 7.90 19.59
C GLN A 32 3.52 9.21 19.12
N GLY A 33 2.39 9.59 19.72
CA GLY A 33 1.74 10.87 19.49
C GLY A 33 0.75 10.89 18.32
N TYR A 34 0.59 9.77 17.60
CA TYR A 34 -0.46 9.58 16.61
C TYR A 34 -1.67 8.84 17.19
N GLU A 35 -1.58 8.25 18.39
CA GLU A 35 -2.70 7.49 18.98
C GLU A 35 -3.92 8.36 19.27
N LYS A 36 -3.71 9.67 19.46
CA LYS A 36 -4.76 10.65 19.76
C LYS A 36 -5.09 11.55 18.57
N LYS A 37 -4.41 11.37 17.43
CA LYS A 37 -4.69 12.18 16.24
C LYS A 37 -5.93 11.62 15.55
N PRO A 38 -6.86 12.48 15.10
CA PRO A 38 -7.98 12.01 14.31
C PRO A 38 -7.46 11.41 13.00
N LEU A 39 -8.08 10.32 12.57
CA LEU A 39 -7.88 9.83 11.22
C LEU A 39 -8.46 10.85 10.25
N VAL A 40 -7.70 11.12 9.20
CA VAL A 40 -8.09 11.98 8.08
C VAL A 40 -8.41 11.12 6.87
N SER A 41 -8.99 11.72 5.83
CA SER A 41 -9.20 10.98 4.59
C SER A 41 -7.87 10.62 3.93
N LEU A 42 -7.89 9.58 3.10
CA LEU A 42 -6.69 9.17 2.38
C LEU A 42 -6.17 10.28 1.45
N GLU A 43 -7.03 11.13 0.91
CA GLU A 43 -6.64 12.30 0.11
C GLU A 43 -5.84 13.31 0.93
N GLU A 44 -6.31 13.64 2.13
CA GLU A 44 -5.62 14.59 3.01
C GLU A 44 -4.28 14.02 3.50
N ALA A 45 -4.25 12.72 3.80
CA ALA A 45 -3.05 12.03 4.24
C ALA A 45 -1.91 12.06 3.19
N VAL A 46 -2.24 12.05 1.90
CA VAL A 46 -1.22 12.04 0.84
C VAL A 46 -0.75 13.42 0.40
N GLU A 47 -1.45 14.52 0.74
CA GLU A 47 -1.04 15.88 0.34
C GLU A 47 0.43 16.20 0.65
N PRO A 48 0.99 15.86 1.84
CA PRO A 48 2.39 16.15 2.14
C PRO A 48 3.42 15.40 1.26
N ILE A 49 3.00 14.33 0.58
CA ILE A 49 3.91 13.46 -0.19
C ILE A 49 3.73 13.57 -1.71
N VAL A 50 2.79 14.39 -2.18
CA VAL A 50 2.45 14.54 -3.61
C VAL A 50 3.66 14.93 -4.46
N GLU A 51 4.51 15.82 -3.94
CA GLU A 51 5.69 16.30 -4.66
C GLU A 51 6.80 15.23 -4.79
N TYR A 52 6.83 14.26 -3.87
CA TYR A 52 7.84 13.21 -3.83
C TYR A 52 7.41 11.92 -4.52
N VAL A 53 6.10 11.69 -4.62
CA VAL A 53 5.52 10.46 -5.17
C VAL A 53 4.60 10.84 -6.34
N PRO A 54 5.16 10.95 -7.56
CA PRO A 54 4.37 11.23 -8.75
C PRO A 54 3.24 10.22 -8.91
N GLY A 55 2.03 10.73 -9.17
CA GLY A 55 0.86 9.89 -9.37
C GLY A 55 0.20 9.36 -8.10
N VAL A 56 0.66 9.71 -6.90
CA VAL A 56 0.06 9.22 -5.64
C VAL A 56 -1.44 9.50 -5.54
N LYS A 57 -1.91 10.68 -5.99
CA LYS A 57 -3.35 11.00 -6.01
C LYS A 57 -4.15 10.05 -6.92
N ARG A 58 -3.57 9.64 -8.05
CA ARG A 58 -4.19 8.65 -8.94
C ARG A 58 -4.20 7.27 -8.28
N MET A 59 -3.13 6.90 -7.58
CA MET A 59 -3.05 5.61 -6.86
C MET A 59 -4.06 5.56 -5.71
N VAL A 60 -4.28 6.66 -4.99
CA VAL A 60 -5.36 6.81 -3.99
C VAL A 60 -6.71 6.54 -4.63
N TYR A 61 -7.01 7.19 -5.75
CA TYR A 61 -8.27 6.99 -6.48
C TYR A 61 -8.48 5.53 -6.89
N VAL A 62 -7.46 4.91 -7.50
CA VAL A 62 -7.52 3.50 -7.92
C VAL A 62 -7.71 2.57 -6.72
N SER A 63 -7.01 2.82 -5.62
CA SER A 63 -7.13 2.01 -4.39
C SER A 63 -8.53 2.09 -3.80
N LYS A 64 -9.12 3.29 -3.74
CA LYS A 64 -10.50 3.48 -3.27
C LYS A 64 -11.53 2.77 -4.14
N MET A 65 -11.37 2.84 -5.46
CA MET A 65 -12.26 2.14 -6.40
C MET A 65 -12.22 0.63 -6.18
N LYS A 66 -11.03 0.05 -6.08
CA LYS A 66 -10.86 -1.38 -5.77
C LYS A 66 -11.52 -1.78 -4.45
N CYS A 67 -11.34 -0.98 -3.40
CA CYS A 67 -11.94 -1.28 -2.09
C CYS A 67 -13.46 -1.12 -2.07
N ALA A 68 -14.01 -0.13 -2.80
CA ALA A 68 -15.46 0.05 -2.92
C ALA A 68 -16.13 -1.15 -3.59
N GLU A 69 -15.48 -1.78 -4.57
CA GLU A 69 -15.96 -2.99 -5.25
C GLU A 69 -15.92 -4.23 -4.36
N LEU A 70 -14.90 -4.35 -3.51
CA LEU A 70 -14.64 -5.56 -2.71
C LEU A 70 -15.35 -5.61 -1.36
N SER A 71 -16.02 -4.52 -0.94
CA SER A 71 -16.70 -4.37 0.36
C SER A 71 -15.76 -4.68 1.55
N PRO A 72 -15.10 -3.67 2.14
CA PRO A 72 -13.96 -3.84 3.05
C PRO A 72 -14.28 -4.44 4.43
N GLY A 73 -15.43 -5.10 4.60
CA GLY A 73 -15.83 -5.78 5.83
C GLY A 73 -15.99 -4.80 6.98
N LYS A 74 -15.04 -4.81 7.93
CA LYS A 74 -15.05 -3.97 9.13
C LYS A 74 -14.28 -2.65 8.97
N LEU A 75 -13.49 -2.52 7.91
CA LEU A 75 -12.70 -1.32 7.65
C LEU A 75 -13.54 -0.29 6.89
N SER A 76 -13.29 0.98 7.14
CA SER A 76 -13.73 2.03 6.24
C SER A 76 -13.02 1.92 4.88
N ILE A 77 -13.60 2.56 3.86
CA ILE A 77 -13.01 2.60 2.52
C ILE A 77 -11.60 3.21 2.58
N ASP A 78 -11.40 4.25 3.38
CA ASP A 78 -10.11 4.93 3.49
C ASP A 78 -9.06 4.05 4.18
N GLU A 79 -9.43 3.32 5.23
CA GLU A 79 -8.54 2.37 5.89
C GLU A 79 -8.14 1.24 4.95
N ALA A 80 -9.10 0.62 4.26
CA ALA A 80 -8.82 -0.45 3.30
C ALA A 80 -8.00 0.04 2.09
N ALA A 81 -8.32 1.23 1.59
CA ALA A 81 -7.59 1.85 0.50
C ALA A 81 -6.16 2.21 0.91
N SER A 82 -5.91 2.59 2.17
CA SER A 82 -4.56 2.86 2.66
C SER A 82 -3.67 1.61 2.67
N ILE A 83 -4.23 0.46 3.06
CA ILE A 83 -3.54 -0.83 3.04
C ILE A 83 -3.25 -1.24 1.59
N THR A 84 -4.26 -1.07 0.71
CA THR A 84 -4.14 -1.38 -0.72
C THR A 84 -3.13 -0.47 -1.42
N LEU A 85 -3.09 0.81 -1.05
CA LEU A 85 -2.11 1.76 -1.56
C LEU A 85 -0.69 1.37 -1.15
N TYR A 86 -0.50 0.95 0.10
CA TYR A 86 0.81 0.49 0.60
C TYR A 86 1.30 -0.79 -0.08
N SER A 87 0.38 -1.68 -0.45
CA SER A 87 0.72 -2.94 -1.13
C SER A 87 0.76 -2.84 -2.65
N MET A 88 0.32 -1.72 -3.22
CA MET A 88 0.32 -1.49 -4.67
C MET A 88 1.75 -1.51 -5.21
N GLU A 89 1.97 -2.23 -6.31
CA GLU A 89 3.23 -2.17 -7.03
C GLU A 89 3.41 -0.78 -7.64
N TRP A 90 4.61 -0.23 -7.47
CA TRP A 90 5.01 1.05 -8.00
C TRP A 90 6.27 0.85 -8.83
N GLU A 91 6.20 1.28 -10.08
CA GLU A 91 7.36 1.37 -10.96
C GLU A 91 7.87 2.81 -10.93
N PRO A 92 9.18 3.04 -10.68
CA PRO A 92 9.76 4.35 -10.89
C PRO A 92 9.56 4.76 -12.33
N GLN A 93 9.00 5.95 -12.53
CA GLN A 93 9.04 6.56 -13.85
C GLN A 93 10.45 7.11 -14.02
N ASP A 94 11.28 6.40 -14.79
CA ASP A 94 12.55 6.94 -15.28
C ASP A 94 12.24 8.24 -16.05
N GLU A 95 12.95 9.33 -15.73
CA GLU A 95 12.92 10.59 -16.48
C GLU A 95 13.46 10.43 -17.91
#